data_AF-A0A3L6E417-F1
#
_entry.id   AF-A0A3L6E417-F1
#
_cell.length_a   1.000
_cell.length_b   1.000
_cell.length_c   1.000
_cell.angle_alpha   90.00
_cell.angle_beta   90.00
_cell.angle_gamma   90.00
#
_symmetry.space_group_name_H-M   'P 1'
#
loop_
_entity.id
_entity.type
_entity.pdbx_description
1 polymer ?
#
loop_
_entity_poly.entity_id
_entity_poly.type
_entity_poly.pdbx_seq_one_letter_code
_entity_poly.pdbx_strand_id
1 'polypeptide(L)'
;MARSASATAPLSCAIDPAMVLSHKFPEVAYEYDERDVALYALVVGACNADAADEKELQLVYHRDGQSSIKVLPTFISALNAKTGDRFYMDVPGLHYDPTLLLHGQQYIEIYKPIPSRANVANKIKIAGLHDRGKAAILEVETLTCLEGSGEVLCMNRSTIYLRGAGGFSNSSQPFSYATYPSNEVSNVTFSDSTPFAVYEDRIQKSQALLCGLSGYFHPLHSDPTFAQAAGYVSLATSYNSSSVPGWK
;
A
#
# COMPACT_ATOMS: atom_id res chain seq x y z
N MET A 1 11.84 -7.87 58.03
CA MET A 1 11.59 -8.68 56.81
C MET A 1 10.51 -7.99 55.98
N ALA A 2 10.91 -7.11 55.06
CA ALA A 2 9.96 -6.49 54.12
C ALA A 2 9.95 -7.36 52.85
N ARG A 3 8.80 -8.00 52.58
CA ARG A 3 8.57 -8.74 51.34
C ARG A 3 8.50 -7.74 50.19
N SER A 4 9.45 -7.84 49.27
CA SER A 4 9.39 -7.22 47.95
C SER A 4 8.14 -7.76 47.24
N ALA A 5 7.17 -6.88 47.01
CA ALA A 5 6.10 -7.15 46.07
C ALA A 5 6.71 -7.04 44.68
N SER A 6 6.98 -8.20 44.07
CA SER A 6 7.19 -8.32 42.63
C SER A 6 5.95 -7.74 41.95
N ALA A 7 6.08 -6.53 41.41
CA ALA A 7 5.12 -6.02 40.46
C ALA A 7 5.26 -6.85 39.19
N THR A 8 4.39 -7.85 39.04
CA THR A 8 4.13 -8.47 37.75
C THR A 8 3.72 -7.36 36.79
N ALA A 9 4.60 -7.07 35.83
CA ALA A 9 4.30 -6.19 34.72
C ALA A 9 3.01 -6.67 34.03
N PRO A 10 2.11 -5.78 33.62
CA PRO A 10 0.95 -6.20 32.85
C PRO A 10 1.49 -6.88 31.58
N LEU A 11 0.99 -8.07 31.26
CA LEU A 11 1.16 -8.69 29.95
C LEU A 11 0.63 -7.69 28.93
N SER A 12 1.50 -6.90 28.33
CA SER A 12 1.10 -5.88 27.38
C SER A 12 0.68 -6.59 26.09
N CYS A 13 -0.41 -6.11 25.47
CA CYS A 13 -0.73 -6.33 24.06
C CYS A 13 0.33 -5.68 23.14
N ALA A 14 1.61 -5.81 23.48
CA ALA A 14 2.73 -5.25 22.74
C ALA A 14 3.11 -6.19 21.61
N ILE A 15 3.62 -5.62 20.52
CA ILE A 15 4.13 -6.38 19.37
C ILE A 15 5.26 -7.30 19.84
N ASP A 16 5.24 -8.56 19.40
CA ASP A 16 6.35 -9.51 19.54
C ASP A 16 7.18 -9.53 18.24
N PRO A 17 8.38 -8.92 18.23
CA PRO A 17 9.19 -8.84 17.01
C PRO A 17 9.64 -10.21 16.50
N ALA A 18 9.90 -11.18 17.38
CA ALA A 18 10.37 -12.50 16.95
C ALA A 18 9.26 -13.26 16.22
N MET A 19 8.03 -13.21 16.74
CA MET A 19 6.88 -13.81 16.05
C MET A 19 6.62 -13.12 14.71
N VAL A 20 6.57 -11.78 14.67
CA VAL A 20 6.31 -11.01 13.44
C VAL A 20 7.35 -11.31 12.36
N LEU A 21 8.64 -11.28 12.70
CA LEU A 21 9.72 -11.48 11.72
C LEU A 21 9.87 -12.94 11.27
N SER A 22 9.41 -13.90 12.09
CA SER A 22 9.42 -15.32 11.71
C SER A 22 8.25 -15.72 10.81
N HIS A 23 7.22 -14.87 10.70
CA HIS A 23 6.01 -15.17 9.95
C HIS A 23 6.31 -15.41 8.46
N LYS A 24 5.67 -16.45 7.92
CA LYS A 24 5.74 -16.82 6.51
C LYS A 24 4.36 -16.67 5.89
N PHE A 25 4.23 -15.74 4.97
CA PHE A 25 3.02 -15.58 4.18
C PHE A 25 2.89 -16.73 3.18
N PRO A 26 1.67 -17.25 2.95
CA PRO A 26 1.43 -18.09 1.78
C PRO A 26 1.67 -17.29 0.50
N GLU A 27 2.13 -17.97 -0.55
CA GLU A 27 2.04 -17.39 -1.90
C GLU A 27 0.58 -17.20 -2.29
N VAL A 28 0.30 -16.06 -2.94
CA VAL A 28 -1.04 -15.75 -3.43
C VAL A 28 -0.99 -15.61 -4.95
N ALA A 29 -1.69 -16.50 -5.64
CA ALA A 29 -1.88 -16.42 -7.07
C ALA A 29 -3.07 -15.52 -7.40
N TYR A 30 -2.96 -14.77 -8.49
CA TYR A 30 -3.97 -13.84 -8.93
C TYR A 30 -3.91 -13.67 -10.46
N GLU A 31 -5.07 -13.52 -11.10
CA GLU A 31 -5.19 -13.26 -12.53
C GLU A 31 -5.82 -11.90 -12.78
N TYR A 32 -5.28 -11.13 -13.72
CA TYR A 32 -5.93 -9.92 -14.21
C TYR A 32 -5.98 -9.91 -15.72
N ASP A 33 -6.94 -9.14 -16.22
CA ASP A 33 -7.15 -8.93 -17.63
C ASP A 33 -7.17 -7.44 -17.98
N GLU A 34 -7.45 -7.19 -19.25
CA GLU A 34 -7.47 -5.85 -19.80
C GLU A 34 -8.58 -4.98 -19.21
N ARG A 35 -9.65 -5.58 -18.68
CA ARG A 35 -10.74 -4.86 -18.01
C ARG A 35 -10.24 -4.31 -16.68
N ASP A 36 -9.48 -5.10 -15.92
CA ASP A 36 -8.91 -4.65 -14.65
C ASP A 36 -7.94 -3.49 -14.83
N VAL A 37 -7.06 -3.59 -15.84
CA VAL A 37 -6.11 -2.53 -16.21
C VAL A 37 -6.83 -1.26 -16.63
N ALA A 38 -7.81 -1.38 -17.54
CA ALA A 38 -8.56 -0.23 -18.05
C ALA A 38 -9.39 0.44 -16.94
N LEU A 39 -10.01 -0.37 -16.06
CA LEU A 39 -10.76 0.13 -14.92
C LEU A 39 -9.84 0.90 -13.96
N TYR A 40 -8.65 0.36 -13.67
CA TYR A 40 -7.66 1.06 -12.85
C TYR A 40 -7.27 2.40 -13.48
N ALA A 41 -7.00 2.44 -14.79
CA ALA A 41 -6.64 3.68 -15.49
C ALA A 41 -7.72 4.77 -15.34
N LEU A 42 -8.99 4.41 -15.54
CA LEU A 42 -10.13 5.32 -15.33
C LEU A 42 -10.22 5.77 -13.86
N VAL A 43 -10.01 4.85 -12.92
CA VAL A 43 -10.03 5.12 -11.47
C VAL A 43 -8.90 6.05 -11.03
N VAL A 44 -7.79 6.13 -11.76
CA VAL A 44 -6.72 7.11 -11.46
C VAL A 44 -6.77 8.34 -12.35
N GLY A 45 -7.83 8.52 -13.13
CA GLY A 45 -8.13 9.78 -13.82
C GLY A 45 -7.89 9.77 -15.33
N ALA A 46 -7.46 8.65 -15.93
CA ALA A 46 -7.35 8.57 -17.39
C ALA A 46 -8.70 8.87 -18.05
N CYS A 47 -8.68 9.60 -19.15
CA CYS A 47 -9.84 10.04 -19.95
C CYS A 47 -10.83 10.95 -19.19
N ASN A 48 -10.46 11.46 -18.01
CA ASN A 48 -11.37 12.23 -17.17
C ASN A 48 -11.59 13.66 -17.68
N ALA A 49 -10.53 14.30 -18.21
CA ALA A 49 -10.63 15.63 -18.80
C ALA A 49 -11.23 15.61 -20.21
N ASP A 50 -10.78 14.66 -21.04
CA ASP A 50 -11.29 14.43 -22.39
C ASP A 50 -11.27 12.93 -22.72
N ALA A 51 -12.44 12.34 -22.93
CA ALA A 51 -12.57 10.92 -23.27
C ALA A 51 -12.08 10.59 -24.69
N ALA A 52 -11.83 11.59 -25.53
CA ALA A 52 -11.33 11.44 -26.89
C ALA A 52 -9.81 11.73 -27.02
N ASP A 53 -9.10 12.01 -25.92
CA ASP A 53 -7.64 12.18 -25.97
C ASP A 53 -6.98 10.87 -26.42
N GLU A 54 -6.40 10.86 -27.61
CA GLU A 54 -5.79 9.66 -28.20
C GLU A 54 -4.62 9.10 -27.39
N LYS A 55 -3.97 9.90 -26.54
CA LYS A 55 -2.87 9.43 -25.67
C LYS A 55 -3.43 8.68 -24.47
N GLU A 56 -4.49 9.17 -23.86
CA GLU A 56 -5.12 8.55 -22.69
C GLU A 56 -6.03 7.39 -23.10
N LEU A 57 -6.66 7.49 -24.27
CA LEU A 57 -7.54 6.45 -24.79
C LEU A 57 -6.81 5.11 -24.90
N GLN A 58 -5.51 5.12 -25.23
CA GLN A 58 -4.67 3.91 -25.29
C GLN A 58 -4.57 3.14 -23.96
N LEU A 59 -4.90 3.76 -22.82
CA LEU A 59 -4.93 3.11 -21.50
C LEU A 59 -6.21 2.29 -21.29
N VAL A 60 -7.27 2.57 -22.04
CA VAL A 60 -8.60 1.96 -21.86
C VAL A 60 -9.10 1.24 -23.10
N TYR A 61 -8.64 1.64 -24.29
CA TYR A 61 -9.01 1.12 -25.59
C TYR A 61 -7.87 1.32 -26.60
N HIS A 62 -7.58 0.30 -27.42
CA HIS A 62 -6.56 0.39 -28.47
C HIS A 62 -7.11 -0.08 -29.81
N ARG A 63 -6.78 0.64 -30.90
CA ARG A 63 -7.28 0.34 -32.26
C ARG A 63 -6.87 -1.05 -32.75
N ASP A 64 -5.69 -1.52 -32.33
CA ASP A 64 -5.17 -2.86 -32.63
C ASP A 64 -5.74 -3.96 -31.70
N GLY A 65 -6.82 -3.68 -30.98
CA GLY A 65 -7.49 -4.60 -30.08
C GLY A 65 -7.12 -4.43 -28.61
N GLN A 66 -7.96 -4.96 -27.73
CA GLN A 66 -7.88 -4.71 -26.29
C GLN A 66 -6.59 -5.22 -25.65
N SER A 67 -6.00 -6.31 -26.16
CA SER A 67 -4.71 -6.82 -25.69
C SER A 67 -3.55 -5.83 -25.86
N SER A 68 -3.73 -4.80 -26.69
CA SER A 68 -2.72 -3.78 -27.02
C SER A 68 -2.82 -2.51 -26.16
N ILE A 69 -3.75 -2.45 -25.20
CA ILE A 69 -3.83 -1.29 -24.28
C ILE A 69 -2.54 -1.14 -23.49
N LYS A 70 -2.21 0.11 -23.16
CA LYS A 70 -1.06 0.46 -22.32
C LYS A 70 -1.44 0.35 -20.85
N VAL A 71 -0.57 -0.26 -20.06
CA VAL A 71 -0.76 -0.41 -18.62
C VAL A 71 -0.08 0.74 -17.89
N LEU A 72 -0.80 1.43 -17.01
CA LEU A 72 -0.17 2.40 -16.12
C LEU A 72 0.78 1.66 -15.16
N PRO A 73 2.05 2.08 -15.03
CA PRO A 73 3.02 1.46 -14.13
C PRO A 73 2.50 1.30 -12.69
N THR A 74 1.71 2.26 -12.22
CA THR A 74 1.13 2.27 -10.86
C THR A 74 0.07 1.19 -10.63
N PHE A 75 -0.44 0.53 -11.68
CA PHE A 75 -1.36 -0.61 -11.57
C PHE A 75 -0.81 -1.72 -10.66
N ILE A 76 0.52 -1.85 -10.56
CA ILE A 76 1.20 -2.78 -9.66
C ILE A 76 0.70 -2.65 -8.22
N SER A 77 0.41 -1.43 -7.76
CA SER A 77 -0.14 -1.22 -6.42
C SER A 77 -1.49 -1.91 -6.22
N ALA A 78 -2.32 -1.98 -7.27
CA ALA A 78 -3.66 -2.55 -7.23
C ALA A 78 -3.65 -4.08 -7.21
N LEU A 79 -2.57 -4.70 -7.69
CA LEU A 79 -2.39 -6.15 -7.65
C LEU A 79 -2.39 -6.71 -6.22
N ASN A 80 -1.99 -5.89 -5.23
CA ASN A 80 -2.03 -6.30 -3.83
C ASN A 80 -3.45 -6.26 -3.25
N ALA A 81 -4.29 -5.32 -3.70
CA ALA A 81 -5.61 -5.07 -3.12
C ALA A 81 -6.57 -6.25 -3.27
N LYS A 82 -6.44 -7.01 -4.37
CA LYS A 82 -7.30 -8.17 -4.65
C LYS A 82 -7.00 -9.40 -3.78
N THR A 83 -5.92 -9.37 -2.99
CA THR A 83 -5.66 -10.39 -1.96
C THR A 83 -6.49 -10.17 -0.68
N GLY A 84 -7.24 -9.06 -0.62
CA GLY A 84 -8.04 -8.64 0.53
C GLY A 84 -7.18 -7.88 1.53
N ASP A 85 -7.62 -6.68 1.93
CA ASP A 85 -6.88 -5.72 2.80
C ASP A 85 -6.34 -6.31 4.11
N ARG A 86 -6.82 -7.48 4.54
CA ARG A 86 -6.41 -8.15 5.78
C ARG A 86 -5.27 -9.15 5.59
N PHE A 87 -4.96 -9.58 4.37
CA PHE A 87 -4.07 -10.72 4.14
C PHE A 87 -2.65 -10.50 4.66
N TYR A 88 -2.07 -9.31 4.47
CA TYR A 88 -0.73 -8.98 4.97
C TYR A 88 -0.71 -8.34 6.36
N MET A 89 -1.88 -8.18 7.00
CA MET A 89 -1.99 -7.56 8.33
C MET A 89 -2.37 -8.54 9.44
N ASP A 90 -2.82 -9.75 9.11
CA ASP A 90 -3.06 -10.84 10.07
C ASP A 90 -1.74 -11.57 10.40
N VAL A 91 -0.81 -10.85 11.01
CA VAL A 91 0.54 -11.35 11.32
C VAL A 91 0.60 -11.74 12.81
N PRO A 92 0.95 -13.00 13.15
CA PRO A 92 1.13 -13.41 14.54
C PRO A 92 2.13 -12.52 15.28
N GLY A 93 1.75 -12.09 16.49
CA GLY A 93 2.54 -11.16 17.31
C GLY A 93 2.40 -9.69 16.91
N LEU A 94 1.65 -9.36 15.85
CA LEU A 94 1.31 -7.98 15.52
C LEU A 94 0.00 -7.58 16.21
N HIS A 95 0.10 -6.68 17.19
CA HIS A 95 -1.06 -6.14 17.91
C HIS A 95 -1.21 -4.66 17.59
N TYR A 96 -2.36 -4.28 17.02
CA TYR A 96 -2.66 -2.91 16.63
C TYR A 96 -4.16 -2.65 16.58
N ASP A 97 -4.55 -1.37 16.61
CA ASP A 97 -5.92 -0.93 16.33
C ASP A 97 -6.05 -0.62 14.82
N PRO A 98 -6.89 -1.35 14.07
CA PRO A 98 -7.08 -1.11 12.64
C PRO A 98 -7.59 0.29 12.29
N THR A 99 -8.30 0.98 13.20
CA THR A 99 -8.78 2.35 12.97
C THR A 99 -7.65 3.39 13.01
N LEU A 100 -6.50 3.01 13.59
CA LEU A 100 -5.32 3.86 13.75
C LEU A 100 -4.24 3.59 12.71
N LEU A 101 -4.44 2.60 11.85
CA LEU A 101 -3.56 2.23 10.75
C LEU A 101 -3.56 3.31 9.66
N LEU A 102 -2.35 3.67 9.22
CA LEU A 102 -2.16 4.54 8.06
C LEU A 102 -1.19 3.88 7.09
N HIS A 103 -1.53 3.90 5.80
CA HIS A 103 -0.56 3.58 4.75
C HIS A 103 0.34 4.80 4.54
N GLY A 104 1.59 4.73 5.02
CA GLY A 104 2.51 5.85 5.10
C GLY A 104 3.27 6.12 3.80
N GLN A 105 3.93 5.10 3.26
CA GLN A 105 4.74 5.23 2.04
C GLN A 105 4.54 4.02 1.13
N GLN A 106 4.71 4.24 -0.17
CA GLN A 106 4.72 3.20 -1.18
C GLN A 106 6.00 3.32 -2.01
N TYR A 107 6.68 2.20 -2.19
CA TYR A 107 7.78 2.04 -3.13
C TYR A 107 7.40 1.00 -4.19
N ILE A 108 7.77 1.23 -5.44
CA ILE A 108 7.56 0.31 -6.57
C ILE A 108 8.84 0.28 -7.40
N GLU A 109 9.31 -0.91 -7.72
CA GLU A 109 10.38 -1.16 -8.69
C GLU A 109 9.85 -2.08 -9.80
N ILE A 110 10.08 -1.69 -11.05
CA ILE A 110 9.53 -2.37 -12.22
C ILE A 110 10.70 -2.98 -13.01
N TYR A 111 10.75 -4.31 -13.06
CA TYR A 111 11.81 -5.02 -13.78
C TYR A 111 11.44 -5.25 -15.23
N LYS A 112 10.13 -5.34 -15.54
CA LYS A 112 9.61 -5.56 -16.90
C LYS A 112 8.32 -4.78 -17.16
N PRO A 113 8.01 -4.46 -18.42
CA PRO A 113 6.71 -3.92 -18.78
C PRO A 113 5.58 -4.82 -18.26
N ILE A 114 4.61 -4.22 -17.59
CA ILE A 114 3.45 -4.95 -17.07
C ILE A 114 2.55 -5.30 -18.26
N PRO A 115 2.24 -6.59 -18.49
CA PRO A 115 1.35 -7.00 -19.57
C PRO A 115 -0.08 -6.52 -19.27
N SER A 116 -0.90 -6.38 -20.31
CA SER A 116 -2.31 -5.99 -20.18
C SER A 116 -3.20 -7.09 -19.59
N ARG A 117 -2.69 -8.33 -19.54
CA ARG A 117 -3.29 -9.49 -18.89
C ARG A 117 -2.19 -10.45 -18.42
N ALA A 118 -2.34 -11.06 -17.25
CA ALA A 118 -1.44 -12.12 -16.80
C ALA A 118 -2.01 -12.90 -15.61
N ASN A 119 -1.50 -14.12 -15.45
CA ASN A 119 -1.52 -14.84 -14.19
C ASN A 119 -0.21 -14.58 -13.45
N VAL A 120 -0.31 -14.17 -12.20
CA VAL A 120 0.84 -13.82 -11.36
C VAL A 120 0.77 -14.50 -10.00
N ALA A 121 1.93 -14.67 -9.38
CA ALA A 121 2.08 -15.12 -8.01
C ALA A 121 2.83 -14.07 -7.19
N ASN A 122 2.25 -13.71 -6.05
CA ASN A 122 2.82 -12.76 -5.10
C ASN A 122 3.55 -13.50 -3.97
N LYS A 123 4.82 -13.15 -3.77
CA LYS A 123 5.66 -13.59 -2.66
C LYS A 123 5.81 -12.43 -1.68
N ILE A 124 5.25 -12.59 -0.49
CA ILE A 124 5.17 -11.52 0.52
C ILE A 124 6.14 -11.82 1.67
N LYS A 125 6.80 -10.78 2.19
CA LYS A 125 7.61 -10.86 3.42
C LYS A 125 7.52 -9.57 4.24
N ILE A 126 7.80 -9.68 5.53
CA ILE A 126 8.13 -8.52 6.36
C ILE A 126 9.54 -8.05 5.98
N ALA A 127 9.62 -6.88 5.35
CA ALA A 127 10.87 -6.24 4.96
C ALA A 127 11.41 -5.32 6.05
N GLY A 128 10.57 -4.86 6.98
CA GLY A 128 10.98 -3.98 8.06
C GLY A 128 9.99 -3.95 9.22
N LEU A 129 10.53 -3.75 10.43
CA LEU A 129 9.76 -3.54 11.65
C LEU A 129 10.53 -2.58 12.57
N HIS A 130 9.89 -1.47 12.94
CA HIS A 130 10.53 -0.41 13.71
C HIS A 130 9.63 0.08 14.83
N ASP A 131 10.20 0.18 16.03
CA ASP A 131 9.59 0.91 17.14
C ASP A 131 9.92 2.40 17.03
N ARG A 132 8.89 3.23 16.97
CA ARG A 132 9.00 4.70 16.96
C ARG A 132 8.31 5.33 18.19
N GLY A 133 8.34 4.62 19.31
CA GLY A 133 7.83 5.08 20.60
C GLY A 133 6.31 5.03 20.68
N LYS A 134 5.60 5.98 20.05
CA LYS A 134 4.12 6.00 20.05
C LYS A 134 3.50 5.25 18.87
N ALA A 135 4.31 4.73 17.97
CA ALA A 135 3.87 3.98 16.80
C ALA A 135 4.85 2.86 16.47
N ALA A 136 4.35 1.84 15.79
CA ALA A 136 5.16 0.87 15.08
C ALA A 136 5.12 1.18 13.58
N ILE A 137 6.24 0.95 12.90
CA ILE A 137 6.31 0.96 11.44
C ILE A 137 6.52 -0.48 11.00
N LEU A 138 5.61 -0.98 10.16
CA LEU A 138 5.73 -2.27 9.50
C LEU A 138 5.96 -2.02 8.02
N GLU A 139 6.95 -2.68 7.44
CA GLU A 139 7.20 -2.63 6.00
C GLU A 139 6.98 -4.01 5.41
N VAL A 140 6.07 -4.09 4.44
CA VAL A 140 5.70 -5.32 3.76
C VAL A 140 6.19 -5.21 2.32
N GLU A 141 7.00 -6.17 1.88
CA GLU A 141 7.49 -6.26 0.51
C GLU A 141 6.81 -7.41 -0.21
N THR A 142 6.34 -7.14 -1.43
CA THR A 142 5.70 -8.09 -2.32
C THR A 142 6.48 -8.17 -3.63
N LEU A 143 6.95 -9.37 -3.96
CA LEU A 143 7.50 -9.69 -5.28
C LEU A 143 6.41 -10.36 -6.13
N THR A 144 6.11 -9.76 -7.27
CA THR A 144 5.12 -10.29 -8.22
C THR A 144 5.85 -11.00 -9.35
N CYS A 145 5.56 -12.29 -9.53
CA CYS A 145 6.16 -13.15 -10.55
C CYS A 145 5.11 -13.63 -11.54
N LEU A 146 5.46 -13.83 -12.81
CA LEU A 146 4.62 -14.53 -13.78
C LEU A 146 4.46 -16.00 -13.38
N GLU A 147 3.22 -16.48 -13.42
CA GLU A 147 2.93 -17.89 -13.20
C GLU A 147 3.53 -18.75 -14.34
N GLY A 148 3.98 -19.96 -14.00
CA GLY A 148 4.62 -20.89 -14.94
C GLY A 148 6.10 -20.62 -15.19
N SER A 149 6.48 -19.38 -15.56
CA SER A 149 7.90 -19.03 -15.77
C SER A 149 8.65 -18.70 -14.48
N GLY A 150 7.94 -18.20 -13.45
CA GLY A 150 8.54 -17.71 -12.21
C GLY A 150 9.31 -16.39 -12.37
N GLU A 151 9.18 -15.74 -13.53
CA GLU A 151 9.89 -14.52 -13.86
C GLU A 151 9.35 -13.32 -13.07
N VAL A 152 10.24 -12.54 -12.45
CA VAL A 152 9.84 -11.39 -11.63
C VAL A 152 9.47 -10.20 -12.53
N LEU A 153 8.26 -9.68 -12.36
CA LEU A 153 7.76 -8.49 -13.06
C LEU A 153 8.11 -7.21 -12.32
N CYS A 154 7.89 -7.21 -11.01
CA CYS A 154 8.06 -6.04 -10.16
C CYS A 154 8.20 -6.41 -8.69
N MET A 155 8.69 -5.44 -7.92
CA MET A 155 8.66 -5.42 -6.47
C MET A 155 7.89 -4.20 -6.01
N ASN A 156 7.08 -4.35 -4.96
CA ASN A 156 6.51 -3.21 -4.27
C ASN A 156 6.70 -3.35 -2.76
N ARG A 157 6.85 -2.22 -2.07
CA ARG A 157 6.98 -2.15 -0.62
C ARG A 157 6.02 -1.12 -0.07
N SER A 158 5.16 -1.55 0.85
CA SER A 158 4.22 -0.69 1.56
C SER A 158 4.72 -0.47 2.98
N THR A 159 4.83 0.78 3.39
CA THR A 159 5.20 1.20 4.74
C THR A 159 3.92 1.57 5.49
N ILE A 160 3.63 0.83 6.54
CA ILE A 160 2.39 0.91 7.31
C ILE A 160 2.72 1.50 8.68
N TYR A 161 2.05 2.59 9.01
CA TYR A 161 2.20 3.31 10.26
C TYR A 161 1.08 2.93 11.23
N LEU A 162 1.44 2.18 12.27
CA LEU A 162 0.51 1.65 13.27
C LEU A 162 0.56 2.54 14.51
N ARG A 163 -0.27 3.59 14.52
CA ARG A 163 -0.34 4.52 15.65
C ARG A 163 -0.84 3.79 16.90
N GLY A 164 -0.25 4.10 18.05
CA GLY A 164 -0.58 3.48 19.34
C GLY A 164 0.07 2.11 19.56
N ALA A 165 0.64 1.48 18.53
CA ALA A 165 1.26 0.15 18.61
C ALA A 165 2.78 0.17 18.88
N GLY A 166 3.35 1.34 19.18
CA GLY A 166 4.78 1.48 19.51
C GLY A 166 5.09 1.18 20.97
N GLY A 167 6.37 1.35 21.35
CA GLY A 167 6.81 1.21 22.74
C GLY A 167 6.93 -0.25 23.19
N PHE A 168 7.06 -1.15 22.22
CA PHE A 168 7.25 -2.59 22.45
C PHE A 168 8.73 -2.94 22.71
N SER A 169 9.63 -1.98 22.56
CA SER A 169 11.06 -2.12 22.81
C SER A 169 11.59 -1.10 23.82
N ASN A 170 12.85 -1.25 24.22
CA ASN A 170 13.50 -0.29 25.12
C ASN A 170 13.60 1.09 24.46
N SER A 171 13.04 2.13 25.08
CA SER A 171 13.05 3.49 24.53
C SER A 171 14.45 4.06 24.31
N SER A 172 15.45 3.61 25.07
CA SER A 172 16.85 4.04 24.89
C SER A 172 17.53 3.35 23.71
N GLN A 173 16.99 2.22 23.26
CA GLN A 173 17.47 1.46 22.10
C GLN A 173 16.25 0.90 21.34
N PRO A 174 15.53 1.76 20.60
CA PRO A 174 14.32 1.34 19.90
C PRO A 174 14.61 0.21 18.91
N PHE A 175 13.75 -0.80 18.89
CA PHE A 175 13.88 -1.92 17.97
C PHE A 175 13.77 -1.44 16.53
N SER A 176 14.66 -1.95 15.68
CA SER A 176 14.66 -1.64 14.27
C SER A 176 15.25 -2.81 13.50
N TYR A 177 14.50 -3.30 12.52
CA TYR A 177 14.90 -4.37 11.61
C TYR A 177 14.54 -3.97 10.18
N ALA A 178 15.43 -4.27 9.23
CA ALA A 178 15.16 -4.17 7.80
C ALA A 178 15.92 -5.26 7.03
N THR A 179 15.35 -5.78 5.95
CA THR A 179 15.99 -6.77 5.06
C THR A 179 16.84 -6.14 3.96
N TYR A 180 16.81 -4.82 3.85
CA TYR A 180 17.50 -4.05 2.83
C TYR A 180 18.35 -2.96 3.50
N PRO A 181 19.48 -2.57 2.89
CA PRO A 181 20.37 -1.58 3.47
C PRO A 181 19.74 -0.18 3.44
N SER A 182 20.05 0.63 4.46
CA SER A 182 19.43 1.95 4.67
C SER A 182 19.71 2.98 3.57
N ASN A 183 20.64 2.70 2.66
CA ASN A 183 21.00 3.57 1.54
C ASN A 183 20.15 3.33 0.27
N GLU A 184 19.35 2.26 0.20
CA GLU A 184 18.49 1.98 -0.96
C GLU A 184 17.29 2.93 -1.03
N VAL A 185 16.84 3.47 0.10
CA VAL A 185 15.76 4.46 0.15
C VAL A 185 16.40 5.85 0.25
N SER A 186 16.58 6.50 -0.91
CA SER A 186 17.05 7.88 -0.94
C SER A 186 16.00 8.79 -0.34
N ASN A 187 16.36 9.55 0.70
CA ASN A 187 15.55 10.67 1.15
C ASN A 187 15.52 11.71 0.04
N VAL A 188 14.43 11.73 -0.73
CA VAL A 188 14.24 12.73 -1.78
C VAL A 188 13.99 14.07 -1.10
N THR A 189 14.97 14.96 -1.18
CA THR A 189 14.80 16.36 -0.80
C THR A 189 14.39 17.14 -2.04
N PHE A 190 13.22 17.75 -1.99
CA PHE A 190 12.80 18.70 -3.01
C PHE A 190 13.51 20.03 -2.78
N SER A 191 13.97 20.66 -3.85
CA SER A 191 14.51 22.02 -3.78
C SER A 191 13.38 23.02 -3.52
N ASP A 192 13.64 24.09 -2.77
CA ASP A 192 12.70 25.21 -2.57
C ASP A 192 12.51 26.07 -3.83
N SER A 193 12.93 25.60 -5.01
CA SER A 193 12.77 26.30 -6.28
C SER A 193 11.37 26.16 -6.87
N THR A 194 10.99 27.08 -7.75
CA THR A 194 9.73 26.99 -8.49
C THR A 194 9.70 25.70 -9.32
N PRO A 195 8.59 24.92 -9.28
CA PRO A 195 8.46 23.72 -10.11
C PRO A 195 8.65 24.04 -11.59
N PHE A 196 9.32 23.15 -12.31
CA PHE A 196 9.53 23.29 -13.76
C PHE A 196 8.22 23.22 -14.54
N ALA A 197 7.29 22.37 -14.10
CA ALA A 197 5.95 22.23 -14.66
C ALA A 197 4.97 21.92 -13.54
N VAL A 198 3.71 22.37 -13.71
CA VAL A 198 2.60 22.10 -12.82
C VAL A 198 1.42 21.67 -13.68
N TYR A 199 0.79 20.57 -13.30
CA TYR A 199 -0.42 20.05 -13.93
C TYR A 199 -1.52 19.98 -12.88
N GLU A 200 -2.75 20.27 -13.28
CA GLU A 200 -3.92 20.24 -12.39
C GLU A 200 -4.94 19.27 -12.94
N ASP A 201 -5.39 18.34 -12.08
CA ASP A 201 -6.44 17.38 -12.40
C ASP A 201 -7.65 17.56 -11.49
N ARG A 202 -8.83 17.37 -12.08
CA ARG A 202 -10.09 17.49 -11.34
C ARG A 202 -10.59 16.13 -10.87
N ILE A 203 -10.57 15.93 -9.57
CA ILE A 203 -11.10 14.72 -8.94
C ILE A 203 -12.63 14.67 -9.03
N GLN A 204 -13.18 13.54 -9.45
CA GLN A 204 -14.63 13.33 -9.41
C GLN A 204 -15.10 13.10 -7.97
N LYS A 205 -16.32 13.56 -7.65
CA LYS A 205 -16.89 13.39 -6.29
C LYS A 205 -17.01 11.91 -5.87
N SER A 206 -17.15 11.02 -6.85
CA SER A 206 -17.28 9.58 -6.67
C SER A 206 -15.97 8.80 -6.83
N GLN A 207 -14.82 9.46 -7.01
CA GLN A 207 -13.55 8.79 -7.32
C GLN A 207 -13.18 7.72 -6.28
N ALA A 208 -13.35 8.05 -5.00
CA ALA A 208 -13.08 7.14 -3.89
C ALA A 208 -13.95 5.88 -3.94
N LEU A 209 -15.22 6.01 -4.35
CA LEU A 209 -16.13 4.88 -4.51
C LEU A 209 -15.75 4.02 -5.73
N LEU A 210 -15.32 4.65 -6.83
CA LEU A 210 -14.81 3.95 -8.00
C LEU A 210 -13.53 3.16 -7.69
N CYS A 211 -12.64 3.73 -6.86
CA CYS A 211 -11.45 3.03 -6.38
C CYS A 211 -11.79 1.82 -5.49
N GLY A 212 -12.85 1.92 -4.68
CA GLY A 212 -13.38 0.76 -3.96
C GLY A 212 -13.74 -0.41 -4.89
N LEU A 213 -14.23 -0.13 -6.10
CA LEU A 213 -14.57 -1.15 -7.09
C LEU A 213 -13.36 -1.77 -7.80
N SER A 214 -12.19 -1.10 -7.80
CA SER A 214 -10.95 -1.65 -8.36
C SER A 214 -10.18 -2.56 -7.38
N GLY A 215 -10.74 -2.81 -6.20
CA GLY A 215 -10.21 -3.76 -5.20
C GLY A 215 -9.78 -3.11 -3.88
N TYR A 216 -9.77 -1.79 -3.78
CA TYR A 216 -9.37 -1.06 -2.56
C TYR A 216 -10.57 -0.71 -1.68
N PHE A 217 -11.26 -1.74 -1.16
CA PHE A 217 -12.46 -1.53 -0.36
C PHE A 217 -12.14 -1.28 1.11
N HIS A 218 -11.80 -0.04 1.44
CA HIS A 218 -11.66 0.39 2.84
C HIS A 218 -12.84 1.29 3.27
N PRO A 219 -13.52 1.02 4.41
CA PRO A 219 -14.65 1.82 4.89
C PRO A 219 -14.33 3.31 5.04
N LEU A 220 -13.08 3.66 5.33
CA LEU A 220 -12.60 5.05 5.37
C LEU A 220 -12.93 5.86 4.10
N HIS A 221 -13.08 5.22 2.95
CA HIS A 221 -13.35 5.85 1.65
C HIS A 221 -14.80 5.76 1.20
N SER A 222 -15.65 5.02 1.92
CA SER A 222 -17.03 4.75 1.52
C SER A 222 -18.07 5.04 2.61
N ASP A 223 -17.69 4.94 3.88
CA ASP A 223 -18.56 5.12 5.05
C ASP A 223 -18.24 6.44 5.77
N PRO A 224 -19.12 7.45 5.70
CA PRO A 224 -18.92 8.73 6.39
C PRO A 224 -18.81 8.61 7.91
N THR A 225 -19.53 7.66 8.54
CA THR A 225 -19.49 7.45 9.98
C THR A 225 -18.13 6.90 10.39
N PHE A 226 -17.60 5.93 9.63
CA PHE A 226 -16.25 5.41 9.84
C PHE A 226 -15.19 6.50 9.63
N ALA A 227 -15.30 7.27 8.55
CA ALA A 227 -14.36 8.36 8.25
C ALA A 227 -14.34 9.44 9.35
N GLN A 228 -15.50 9.80 9.88
CA GLN A 228 -15.61 10.76 10.98
C GLN A 228 -15.00 10.21 12.28
N ALA A 229 -15.24 8.94 12.60
CA ALA A 229 -14.63 8.28 13.75
C ALA A 229 -13.10 8.22 13.65
N ALA A 230 -12.57 8.07 12.44
CA ALA A 230 -11.14 8.11 12.14
C ALA A 230 -10.55 9.54 12.06
N GLY A 231 -11.36 10.59 12.24
CA GLY A 231 -10.93 11.98 12.30
C GLY A 231 -10.94 12.75 10.97
N TYR A 232 -11.61 12.24 9.93
CA TYR A 232 -11.69 12.88 8.62
C TYR A 232 -13.02 13.63 8.42
N VAL A 233 -12.93 14.78 7.74
CA VAL A 233 -14.09 15.69 7.52
C VAL A 233 -14.93 15.26 6.31
N SER A 234 -14.35 14.51 5.36
CA SER A 234 -15.06 13.96 4.20
C SER A 234 -14.33 12.76 3.58
N LEU A 235 -15.04 11.96 2.78
CA LEU A 235 -14.48 10.82 2.03
C LEU A 235 -13.44 11.25 0.98
N ALA A 236 -13.56 12.45 0.41
CA ALA A 236 -12.58 12.99 -0.53
C ALA A 236 -11.25 13.35 0.18
N THR A 237 -11.35 13.85 1.42
CA THR A 237 -10.17 14.15 2.24
C THR A 237 -9.45 12.89 2.69
N SER A 238 -10.18 11.80 2.97
CA SER A 238 -9.54 10.52 3.29
C SER A 238 -8.79 9.96 2.07
N TYR A 239 -9.44 9.89 0.90
CA TYR A 239 -8.83 9.40 -0.34
C TYR A 239 -7.54 10.14 -0.75
N ASN A 240 -7.53 11.48 -0.70
CA ASN A 240 -6.35 12.28 -1.05
C ASN A 240 -5.22 12.16 -0.02
N SER A 241 -5.53 11.80 1.23
CA SER A 241 -4.52 11.69 2.29
C SER A 241 -3.92 10.28 2.40
N SER A 242 -4.71 9.24 2.11
CA SER A 242 -4.30 7.83 2.07
C SER A 242 -3.97 7.38 0.64
N SER A 243 -2.75 7.71 0.22
CA SER A 243 -1.86 6.78 -0.50
C SER A 243 -2.48 5.83 -1.55
N VAL A 244 -3.29 6.36 -2.47
CA VAL A 244 -3.41 5.75 -3.80
C VAL A 244 -2.16 6.14 -4.60
N PRO A 245 -1.31 5.17 -5.00
CA PRO A 245 -0.11 5.47 -5.77
C PRO A 245 -0.51 6.07 -7.12
N GLY A 246 -0.10 7.33 -7.34
CA GLY A 246 -0.46 8.12 -8.52
C GLY A 246 -0.97 9.54 -8.22
N TRP A 247 -1.23 9.89 -6.95
CA TRP A 247 -1.88 11.16 -6.57
C TRP A 247 -1.05 12.06 -5.64
N LYS A 248 0.25 11.81 -5.47
CA LYS A 248 1.18 12.71 -4.77
C LYS A 248 2.46 12.89 -5.55
#